data_AF-A0A968C7R0-F1
#
_entry.id   AF-A0A968C7R0-F1
#
_cell.length_a   1.000
_cell.length_b   1.000
_cell.length_c   1.000
_cell.angle_alpha   90.00
_cell.angle_beta   90.00
_cell.angle_gamma   90.00
#
_symmetry.space_group_name_H-M   'P 1'
#
loop_
_entity.id
_entity.type
_entity.pdbx_description
1 polymer ?
#
loop_
_entity_poly.entity_id
_entity_poly.type
_entity_poly.pdbx_seq_one_letter_code
_entity_poly.pdbx_strand_id
1 'polypeptide(L)'
;PGHTSDTAWKGIHPIEDLVQVRNPAAGYMQNCNISPANMMKNSPMTPDKYRDYIYNVSWDDMNTRGMRTLELLSSDANVTKEEAKAFAFDVYDVLSEPWQAALKRALRDPAAAEAVTPEVEAAAAQILAWDGNFTKDSEAAPIIRYWRKHTEPEVDLGALVAGETLSSDDYVAIVKGLDMALAEMKATYGTVDLVWGDIHQVGRNGQFYPVGGAVLGRGSTRTRTLFN
;
A
#
# COMPACT_ATOMS: atom_id res chain seq x y z
N PRO A 1 -28.91 -9.59 19.56
CA PRO A 1 -29.32 -9.24 20.93
C PRO A 1 -29.37 -10.48 21.83
N GLY A 2 -28.61 -10.52 22.93
CA GLY A 2 -28.45 -11.73 23.75
C GLY A 2 -29.62 -12.11 24.67
N HIS A 3 -30.81 -11.51 24.48
CA HIS A 3 -31.99 -11.74 25.32
C HIS A 3 -33.12 -12.51 24.61
N THR A 4 -32.85 -13.05 23.41
CA THR A 4 -33.81 -13.88 22.65
C THR A 4 -33.13 -15.14 22.13
N SER A 5 -33.87 -16.25 22.13
CA SER A 5 -33.46 -17.51 21.49
C SER A 5 -33.28 -17.37 19.97
N ASP A 6 -33.85 -16.34 19.34
CA ASP A 6 -33.72 -16.11 17.90
C ASP A 6 -32.27 -15.88 17.46
N THR A 7 -31.40 -15.48 18.40
CA THR A 7 -29.96 -15.28 18.16
C THR A 7 -29.09 -16.43 18.65
N ALA A 8 -29.70 -17.50 19.16
CA ALA A 8 -28.97 -18.71 19.54
C ALA A 8 -28.48 -19.43 18.28
N TRP A 9 -27.19 -19.75 18.25
CA TRP A 9 -26.57 -20.44 17.12
C TRP A 9 -27.15 -21.85 17.02
N LYS A 10 -27.53 -22.27 15.81
CA LYS A 10 -28.22 -23.54 15.56
C LYS A 10 -27.28 -24.71 15.22
N GLY A 11 -25.97 -24.48 15.31
CA GLY A 11 -24.93 -25.40 14.90
C GLY A 11 -23.81 -24.69 14.15
N ILE A 12 -22.94 -25.48 13.53
CA ILE A 12 -21.87 -25.03 12.65
C ILE A 12 -22.14 -25.50 11.23
N HIS A 13 -21.66 -24.74 10.25
CA HIS A 13 -21.74 -25.15 8.85
C HIS A 13 -20.78 -26.32 8.58
N PRO A 14 -21.19 -27.31 7.77
CA PRO A 14 -20.27 -28.30 7.23
C PRO A 14 -19.32 -27.62 6.22
N ILE A 15 -18.21 -28.29 5.88
CA ILE A 15 -17.18 -27.66 5.05
C ILE A 15 -17.72 -27.25 3.68
N GLU A 16 -18.66 -28.02 3.11
CA GLU A 16 -19.28 -27.81 1.81
C GLU A 16 -20.04 -26.48 1.69
N ASP A 17 -20.47 -25.91 2.81
CA ASP A 17 -21.14 -24.62 2.83
C ASP A 17 -20.16 -23.44 2.72
N LEU A 18 -18.86 -23.66 2.98
CA LEU A 18 -17.83 -22.62 3.00
C LEU A 18 -17.33 -22.25 1.60
N VAL A 19 -16.79 -21.04 1.47
CA VAL A 19 -16.14 -20.55 0.25
C VAL A 19 -14.90 -21.39 -0.05
N GLN A 20 -14.89 -22.05 -1.21
CA GLN A 20 -13.87 -23.03 -1.58
C GLN A 20 -13.54 -22.95 -3.07
N VAL A 21 -12.28 -23.26 -3.38
CA VAL A 21 -11.82 -23.48 -4.74
C VAL A 21 -10.79 -24.61 -4.74
N ARG A 22 -10.82 -25.45 -5.76
CA ARG A 22 -9.85 -26.54 -5.97
C ARG A 22 -9.43 -26.54 -7.43
N ASN A 23 -8.11 -26.58 -7.66
CA ASN A 23 -7.51 -26.58 -9.00
C ASN A 23 -8.16 -25.54 -9.94
N PRO A 24 -8.15 -24.24 -9.56
CA PRO A 24 -8.76 -23.21 -10.38
C PRO A 24 -8.15 -23.18 -11.78
N ALA A 25 -8.94 -22.85 -12.79
CA ALA A 25 -8.48 -22.74 -14.17
C ALA A 25 -7.34 -21.72 -14.35
N ALA A 26 -7.25 -20.73 -13.46
CA ALA A 26 -6.16 -19.76 -13.41
C ALA A 26 -4.79 -20.38 -13.06
N GLY A 27 -4.75 -21.59 -12.49
CA GLY A 27 -3.51 -22.29 -12.11
C GLY A 27 -2.88 -21.80 -10.79
N TYR A 28 -3.44 -20.76 -10.18
CA TYR A 28 -2.98 -20.22 -8.89
C TYR A 28 -4.18 -19.73 -8.06
N MET A 29 -3.94 -19.45 -6.77
CA MET A 29 -4.77 -18.58 -5.93
C MET A 29 -3.88 -17.83 -4.95
N GLN A 30 -4.26 -16.63 -4.53
CA GLN A 30 -3.60 -15.91 -3.44
C GLN A 30 -4.64 -15.33 -2.49
N ASN A 31 -4.27 -15.16 -1.21
CA ASN A 31 -5.07 -14.37 -0.29
C ASN A 31 -4.16 -13.49 0.55
N CYS A 32 -4.28 -12.18 0.34
CA CYS A 32 -3.61 -11.17 1.14
C CYS A 32 -4.61 -10.44 2.06
N ASN A 33 -5.53 -11.17 2.71
CA ASN A 33 -6.67 -10.59 3.46
C ASN A 33 -7.57 -9.74 2.57
N ILE A 34 -7.96 -10.31 1.44
CA ILE A 34 -8.84 -9.69 0.45
C ILE A 34 -10.05 -10.59 0.20
N SER A 35 -11.11 -10.00 -0.38
CA SER A 35 -12.31 -10.69 -0.84
C SER A 35 -12.01 -11.93 -1.69
N PRO A 36 -12.71 -13.06 -1.51
CA PRO A 36 -12.60 -14.23 -2.39
C PRO A 36 -12.79 -13.92 -3.87
N ALA A 37 -13.60 -12.90 -4.21
CA ALA A 37 -13.80 -12.41 -5.57
C ALA A 37 -12.51 -11.88 -6.23
N ASN A 38 -11.48 -11.61 -5.43
CA ASN A 38 -10.23 -11.00 -5.85
C ASN A 38 -9.00 -11.90 -5.67
N MET A 39 -9.18 -13.17 -5.26
CA MET A 39 -8.05 -14.09 -5.02
C MET A 39 -7.33 -14.54 -6.30
N MET A 40 -7.94 -14.32 -7.46
CA MET A 40 -7.45 -14.68 -8.80
C MET A 40 -8.04 -13.72 -9.82
N LYS A 41 -7.41 -13.60 -11.01
CA LYS A 41 -8.03 -12.91 -12.14
C LYS A 41 -9.32 -13.65 -12.54
N ASN A 42 -10.43 -12.92 -12.60
CA ASN A 42 -11.78 -13.48 -12.85
C ASN A 42 -12.16 -14.59 -11.84
N SER A 43 -11.91 -14.38 -10.54
CA SER A 43 -12.23 -15.36 -9.50
C SER A 43 -13.70 -15.80 -9.61
N PRO A 44 -13.98 -17.11 -9.58
CA PRO A 44 -15.36 -17.59 -9.62
C PRO A 44 -16.07 -17.43 -8.26
N MET A 45 -15.37 -17.06 -7.20
CA MET A 45 -15.89 -16.98 -5.84
C MET A 45 -16.53 -15.61 -5.57
N THR A 46 -17.69 -15.36 -6.18
CA THR A 46 -18.42 -14.08 -6.09
C THR A 46 -19.51 -14.11 -5.00
N PRO A 47 -19.85 -12.98 -4.36
CA PRO A 47 -20.78 -12.94 -3.22
C PRO A 47 -22.14 -13.58 -3.52
N ASP A 48 -22.66 -13.42 -4.74
CA ASP A 48 -23.95 -13.95 -5.20
C ASP A 48 -24.06 -15.49 -5.18
N LYS A 49 -22.93 -16.19 -5.02
CA LYS A 49 -22.88 -17.66 -5.00
C LYS A 49 -22.89 -18.25 -3.60
N TYR A 50 -22.86 -17.41 -2.56
CA TYR A 50 -22.73 -17.85 -1.17
C TYR A 50 -23.77 -17.15 -0.30
N ARG A 51 -24.02 -17.71 0.89
CA ARG A 51 -24.84 -17.05 1.91
C ARG A 51 -24.07 -15.83 2.42
N ASP A 52 -24.74 -14.69 2.58
CA ASP A 52 -24.11 -13.43 2.99
C ASP A 52 -23.25 -13.56 4.25
N TYR A 53 -23.72 -14.26 5.27
CA TYR A 53 -22.99 -14.45 6.53
C TYR A 53 -21.88 -15.52 6.46
N ILE A 54 -21.80 -16.29 5.37
CA ILE A 54 -20.69 -17.21 5.08
C ILE A 54 -19.63 -16.50 4.25
N TYR A 55 -20.04 -15.76 3.21
CA TYR A 55 -19.12 -14.95 2.42
C TYR A 55 -18.49 -13.86 3.28
N ASN A 56 -19.34 -13.14 4.04
CA ASN A 56 -19.02 -12.22 5.11
C ASN A 56 -17.94 -11.16 4.80
N VAL A 57 -17.81 -10.78 3.54
CA VAL A 57 -16.99 -9.64 3.10
C VAL A 57 -17.85 -8.39 3.14
N SER A 58 -17.37 -7.35 3.82
CA SER A 58 -18.13 -6.09 3.96
C SER A 58 -17.30 -4.83 3.73
N TRP A 59 -15.97 -4.90 3.84
CA TRP A 59 -15.09 -3.72 3.71
C TRP A 59 -13.69 -4.03 3.16
N ASP A 60 -13.29 -5.30 3.10
CA ASP A 60 -11.96 -5.79 2.75
C ASP A 60 -11.91 -6.34 1.32
N ASP A 61 -12.31 -5.53 0.34
CA ASP A 61 -12.39 -5.98 -1.05
C ASP A 61 -10.99 -6.25 -1.65
N MET A 62 -10.13 -5.23 -1.68
CA MET A 62 -8.78 -5.31 -2.24
C MET A 62 -7.78 -4.45 -1.44
N ASN A 63 -6.51 -4.87 -1.42
CA ASN A 63 -5.40 -4.07 -0.91
C ASN A 63 -4.17 -4.17 -1.82
N THR A 64 -3.18 -3.30 -1.59
CA THR A 64 -1.97 -3.19 -2.44
C THR A 64 -1.17 -4.48 -2.52
N ARG A 65 -1.08 -5.27 -1.44
CA ARG A 65 -0.42 -6.59 -1.47
C ARG A 65 -1.17 -7.57 -2.38
N GLY A 66 -2.49 -7.58 -2.29
CA GLY A 66 -3.35 -8.36 -3.18
C GLY A 66 -3.18 -7.97 -4.65
N MET A 67 -3.20 -6.66 -4.94
CA MET A 67 -2.97 -6.13 -6.29
C MET A 67 -1.62 -6.59 -6.84
N ARG A 68 -0.54 -6.41 -6.07
CA ARG A 68 0.82 -6.80 -6.49
C ARG A 68 0.95 -8.31 -6.69
N THR A 69 0.41 -9.11 -5.78
CA THR A 69 0.49 -10.57 -5.87
C THR A 69 -0.29 -11.09 -7.08
N LEU A 70 -1.46 -10.50 -7.38
CA LEU A 70 -2.20 -10.82 -8.59
C LEU A 70 -1.45 -10.44 -9.86
N GLU A 71 -0.82 -9.27 -9.89
CA GLU A 71 -0.01 -8.82 -11.03
C GLU A 71 1.10 -9.82 -11.33
N LEU A 72 1.89 -10.19 -10.32
CA LEU A 72 2.99 -11.14 -10.44
C LEU A 72 2.51 -12.53 -10.88
N LEU A 73 1.49 -13.09 -10.21
CA LEU A 73 1.01 -14.44 -10.52
C LEU A 73 0.23 -14.53 -11.83
N SER A 74 -0.45 -13.46 -12.26
CA SER A 74 -1.23 -13.47 -13.50
C SER A 74 -0.42 -13.15 -14.75
N SER A 75 0.77 -12.55 -14.59
CA SER A 75 1.68 -12.22 -15.68
C SER A 75 2.67 -13.35 -16.01
N ASP A 76 2.83 -14.33 -15.12
CA ASP A 76 3.75 -15.45 -15.28
C ASP A 76 3.01 -16.80 -15.29
N ALA A 77 3.07 -17.49 -16.44
CA ALA A 77 2.43 -18.79 -16.62
C ALA A 77 3.26 -19.97 -16.07
N ASN A 78 4.54 -19.76 -15.72
CA ASN A 78 5.47 -20.83 -15.35
C ASN A 78 6.37 -20.43 -14.16
N VAL A 79 5.76 -19.94 -13.09
CA VAL A 79 6.46 -19.53 -11.86
C VAL A 79 7.38 -20.63 -11.35
N THR A 80 8.68 -20.35 -11.34
CA THR A 80 9.70 -21.23 -10.77
C THR A 80 9.74 -21.11 -9.25
N LYS A 81 10.44 -22.04 -8.60
CA LYS A 81 10.69 -21.97 -7.15
C LYS A 81 11.41 -20.68 -6.74
N GLU A 82 12.34 -20.19 -7.57
CA GLU A 82 13.12 -19.00 -7.22
C GLU A 82 12.31 -17.71 -7.44
N GLU A 83 11.46 -17.65 -8.46
CA GLU A 83 10.48 -16.57 -8.61
C GLU A 83 9.47 -16.56 -7.48
N ALA A 84 8.95 -17.73 -7.07
CA ALA A 84 8.04 -17.81 -5.93
C ALA A 84 8.67 -17.27 -4.63
N LYS A 85 9.97 -17.51 -4.41
CA LYS A 85 10.71 -16.87 -3.30
C LYS A 85 10.85 -15.37 -3.53
N ALA A 86 11.21 -14.93 -4.73
CA ALA A 86 11.35 -13.51 -5.05
C ALA A 86 10.04 -12.75 -4.82
N PHE A 87 8.90 -13.30 -5.21
CA PHE A 87 7.58 -12.71 -4.98
C PHE A 87 7.27 -12.55 -3.49
N ALA A 88 7.70 -13.49 -2.65
CA ALA A 88 7.52 -13.39 -1.20
C ALA A 88 8.36 -12.27 -0.55
N PHE A 89 9.38 -11.76 -1.23
CA PHE A 89 10.22 -10.64 -0.82
C PHE A 89 10.07 -9.42 -1.72
N ASP A 90 9.04 -9.36 -2.55
CA ASP A 90 8.75 -8.18 -3.38
C ASP A 90 8.35 -7.00 -2.47
N VAL A 91 8.97 -5.85 -2.73
CA VAL A 91 8.80 -4.62 -1.93
C VAL A 91 8.35 -3.44 -2.81
N TYR A 92 7.75 -3.75 -3.96
CA TYR A 92 7.30 -2.76 -4.93
C TYR A 92 5.99 -2.11 -4.47
N ASP A 93 5.93 -0.78 -4.55
CA ASP A 93 4.72 -0.01 -4.31
C ASP A 93 3.90 0.10 -5.60
N VAL A 94 2.81 -0.66 -5.66
CA VAL A 94 1.84 -0.61 -6.77
C VAL A 94 1.17 0.75 -6.96
N LEU A 95 1.30 1.68 -6.00
CA LEU A 95 0.80 3.05 -6.12
C LEU A 95 1.89 4.06 -6.49
N SER A 96 3.14 3.63 -6.71
CA SER A 96 4.26 4.51 -7.07
C SER A 96 3.95 5.40 -8.28
N GLU A 97 3.51 4.80 -9.40
CA GLU A 97 3.19 5.52 -10.64
C GLU A 97 2.04 6.54 -10.47
N PRO A 98 0.86 6.19 -9.89
CA PRO A 98 -0.18 7.18 -9.59
C PRO A 98 0.31 8.37 -8.77
N TRP A 99 1.09 8.13 -7.71
CA TRP A 99 1.64 9.18 -6.86
C TRP A 99 2.65 10.06 -7.59
N GLN A 100 3.57 9.47 -8.36
CA GLN A 100 4.53 10.21 -9.18
C GLN A 100 3.83 11.05 -10.25
N ALA A 101 2.77 10.52 -10.89
CA ALA A 101 1.97 11.25 -11.86
C ALA A 101 1.23 12.44 -11.21
N ALA A 102 0.65 12.24 -10.02
CA ALA A 102 -0.01 13.30 -9.26
C ALA A 102 0.98 14.40 -8.85
N LEU A 103 2.16 14.03 -8.33
CA LEU A 103 3.22 14.99 -8.00
C LEU A 103 3.67 15.80 -9.22
N LYS A 104 3.89 15.13 -10.36
CA LYS A 104 4.28 15.80 -11.61
C LYS A 104 3.24 16.81 -12.09
N ARG A 105 1.94 16.54 -11.89
CA ARG A 105 0.86 17.49 -12.20
C ARG A 105 0.83 18.63 -11.19
N ALA A 106 0.95 18.32 -9.90
CA ALA A 106 0.93 19.30 -8.82
C ALA A 106 2.04 20.35 -8.97
N LEU A 107 3.26 19.95 -9.33
CA LEU A 107 4.39 20.87 -9.59
C LEU A 107 4.15 21.84 -10.76
N ARG A 108 3.17 21.57 -11.63
CA ARG A 108 2.82 22.41 -12.78
C ARG A 108 1.53 23.21 -12.56
N ASP A 109 0.82 22.95 -11.47
CA ASP A 109 -0.44 23.63 -11.18
C ASP A 109 -0.15 25.04 -10.64
N PRO A 110 -0.74 26.11 -11.22
CA PRO A 110 -0.50 27.47 -10.76
C PRO A 110 -0.87 27.72 -9.30
N ALA A 111 -1.86 27.01 -8.76
CA ALA A 111 -2.28 27.18 -7.37
C ALA A 111 -1.22 26.65 -6.38
N ALA A 112 -0.43 25.66 -6.79
CA ALA A 112 0.63 25.08 -5.96
C ALA A 112 1.98 25.81 -6.08
N ALA A 113 2.14 26.73 -7.05
CA ALA A 113 3.42 27.35 -7.38
C ALA A 113 4.10 28.05 -6.20
N GLU A 114 3.35 28.67 -5.29
CA GLU A 114 3.90 29.34 -4.10
C GLU A 114 4.54 28.34 -3.11
N ALA A 115 4.07 27.09 -3.08
CA ALA A 115 4.60 26.05 -2.21
C ALA A 115 5.82 25.33 -2.79
N VAL A 116 6.17 25.59 -4.06
CA VAL A 116 7.32 24.96 -4.74
C VAL A 116 8.60 25.73 -4.38
N THR A 117 9.29 25.26 -3.34
CA THR A 117 10.62 25.75 -2.96
C THR A 117 11.72 24.95 -3.66
N PRO A 118 12.98 25.44 -3.74
CA PRO A 118 14.09 24.67 -4.32
C PRO A 118 14.32 23.32 -3.64
N GLU A 119 14.01 23.22 -2.34
CA GLU A 119 14.13 21.96 -1.60
C GLU A 119 13.02 20.97 -1.95
N VAL A 120 11.79 21.47 -2.10
CA VAL A 120 10.65 20.69 -2.59
C VAL A 120 10.90 20.20 -4.02
N GLU A 121 11.47 21.03 -4.90
CA GLU A 121 11.85 20.63 -6.25
C GLU A 121 12.89 19.50 -6.25
N ALA A 122 13.93 19.61 -5.41
CA ALA A 122 14.97 18.58 -5.29
C ALA A 122 14.40 17.25 -4.77
N ALA A 123 13.59 17.30 -3.71
CA ALA A 123 12.93 16.11 -3.17
C ALA A 123 11.94 15.49 -4.17
N ALA A 124 11.20 16.33 -4.90
CA ALA A 124 10.30 15.84 -5.93
C ALA A 124 11.05 15.18 -7.09
N ALA A 125 12.21 15.70 -7.48
CA ALA A 125 13.05 15.06 -8.49
C ALA A 125 13.51 13.67 -8.05
N GLN A 126 13.87 13.49 -6.77
CA GLN A 126 14.20 12.17 -6.21
C GLN A 126 13.00 11.21 -6.22
N ILE A 127 11.82 11.68 -5.81
CA ILE A 127 10.58 10.88 -5.86
C ILE A 127 10.25 10.47 -7.29
N LEU A 128 10.39 11.38 -8.26
CA LEU A 128 10.10 11.10 -9.68
C LEU A 128 11.14 10.18 -10.34
N ALA A 129 12.33 10.03 -9.76
CA ALA A 129 13.36 9.10 -10.22
C ALA A 129 13.30 7.74 -9.50
N TRP A 130 12.53 7.63 -8.42
CA TRP A 130 12.40 6.40 -7.64
C TRP A 130 11.78 5.27 -8.48
N ASP A 131 12.30 4.06 -8.30
CA ASP A 131 11.93 2.86 -9.04
C ASP A 131 10.71 2.11 -8.48
N GLY A 132 10.05 2.69 -7.47
CA GLY A 132 8.91 2.09 -6.81
C GLY A 132 9.25 1.08 -5.71
N ASN A 133 10.54 0.76 -5.46
CA ASN A 133 10.92 -0.25 -4.49
C ASN A 133 11.33 0.34 -3.14
N PHE A 134 10.72 -0.15 -2.06
CA PHE A 134 11.14 0.10 -0.68
C PHE A 134 12.31 -0.79 -0.29
N THR A 135 13.41 -0.74 -1.04
CA THR A 135 14.66 -1.43 -0.66
C THR A 135 15.32 -0.71 0.50
N LYS A 136 16.13 -1.42 1.29
CA LYS A 136 16.89 -0.82 2.41
C LYS A 136 17.88 0.27 1.98
N ASP A 137 18.30 0.28 0.71
CA ASP A 137 19.27 1.24 0.18
C ASP A 137 18.58 2.37 -0.61
N SER A 138 17.24 2.43 -0.60
CA SER A 138 16.49 3.46 -1.31
C SER A 138 16.59 4.82 -0.60
N GLU A 139 17.17 5.81 -1.29
CA GLU A 139 17.29 7.20 -0.85
C GLU A 139 15.93 7.94 -0.89
N ALA A 140 15.06 7.59 -1.84
CA ALA A 140 13.75 8.24 -1.97
C ALA A 140 12.71 7.73 -0.97
N ALA A 141 12.82 6.47 -0.53
CA ALA A 141 11.83 5.81 0.32
C ALA A 141 11.54 6.53 1.65
N PRO A 142 12.54 7.07 2.40
CA PRO A 142 12.29 7.91 3.55
C PRO A 142 11.38 9.10 3.22
N ILE A 143 11.70 9.85 2.17
CA ILE A 143 10.95 11.03 1.76
C ILE A 143 9.52 10.64 1.39
N ILE A 144 9.34 9.60 0.58
CA ILE A 144 8.00 9.13 0.15
C ILE A 144 7.14 8.73 1.34
N ARG A 145 7.73 8.04 2.33
CA ARG A 145 7.03 7.61 3.54
C ARG A 145 6.51 8.81 4.33
N TYR A 146 7.33 9.84 4.56
CA TYR A 146 6.89 11.03 5.29
C TYR A 146 5.97 11.92 4.45
N TRP A 147 6.22 12.02 3.15
CA TRP A 147 5.37 12.76 2.21
C TRP A 147 3.96 12.19 2.17
N ARG A 148 3.80 10.90 1.90
CA ARG A 148 2.48 10.25 1.89
C ARG A 148 1.78 10.33 3.25
N LYS A 149 2.52 10.29 4.36
CA LYS A 149 1.95 10.49 5.71
C LYS A 149 1.26 11.87 5.85
N HIS A 150 1.83 12.92 5.29
CA HIS A 150 1.26 14.27 5.33
C HIS A 150 0.25 14.55 4.23
N THR A 151 0.37 13.89 3.07
CA THR A 151 -0.50 14.15 1.92
C THR A 151 -1.76 13.28 1.88
N GLU A 152 -1.68 11.98 2.20
CA GLU A 152 -2.84 11.06 2.13
C GLU A 152 -4.10 11.52 2.89
N PRO A 153 -4.01 12.19 4.04
CA PRO A 153 -5.19 12.69 4.74
C PRO A 153 -5.87 13.87 4.06
N GLU A 154 -5.15 14.59 3.19
CA GLU A 154 -5.52 15.92 2.69
C GLU A 154 -5.93 15.91 1.21
N VAL A 155 -5.93 14.74 0.55
CA VAL A 155 -6.25 14.60 -0.87
C VAL A 155 -7.36 13.59 -1.12
N ASP A 156 -8.05 13.71 -2.26
CA ASP A 156 -8.87 12.64 -2.79
C ASP A 156 -8.00 11.45 -3.24
N LEU A 157 -7.74 10.55 -2.30
CA LEU A 157 -6.94 9.36 -2.55
C LEU A 157 -7.59 8.41 -3.58
N GLY A 158 -8.92 8.40 -3.68
CA GLY A 158 -9.64 7.58 -4.65
C GLY A 158 -9.36 8.04 -6.07
N ALA A 159 -9.55 9.34 -6.33
CA ALA A 159 -9.24 9.95 -7.61
C ALA A 159 -7.74 9.84 -7.95
N LEU A 160 -6.86 10.04 -6.98
CA LEU A 160 -5.40 9.92 -7.17
C LEU A 160 -5.02 8.52 -7.63
N VAL A 161 -5.49 7.48 -6.92
CA VAL A 161 -5.18 6.08 -7.24
C VAL A 161 -5.80 5.66 -8.58
N ALA A 162 -6.98 6.17 -8.92
CA ALA A 162 -7.60 5.96 -10.22
C ALA A 162 -6.91 6.73 -11.37
N GLY A 163 -5.97 7.62 -11.06
CA GLY A 163 -5.28 8.46 -12.05
C GLY A 163 -6.18 9.56 -12.64
N GLU A 164 -7.27 9.89 -11.95
CA GLU A 164 -8.23 10.91 -12.33
C GLU A 164 -7.65 12.32 -12.09
N THR A 165 -8.35 13.33 -12.61
CA THR A 165 -7.97 14.73 -12.40
C THR A 165 -8.29 15.13 -10.96
N LEU A 166 -7.28 15.59 -10.23
CA LEU A 166 -7.43 16.15 -8.89
C LEU A 166 -7.80 17.63 -8.94
N SER A 167 -8.34 18.15 -7.84
CA SER A 167 -8.61 19.57 -7.67
C SER A 167 -7.31 20.38 -7.47
N SER A 168 -7.38 21.70 -7.65
CA SER A 168 -6.26 22.58 -7.31
C SER A 168 -5.89 22.52 -5.83
N ASP A 169 -6.86 22.32 -4.93
CA ASP A 169 -6.60 22.17 -3.49
C ASP A 169 -5.82 20.87 -3.20
N ASP A 170 -6.14 19.77 -3.89
CA ASP A 170 -5.36 18.52 -3.80
C ASP A 170 -3.92 18.72 -4.29
N TYR A 171 -3.72 19.43 -5.41
CA TYR A 171 -2.38 19.73 -5.91
C TYR A 171 -1.58 20.59 -4.93
N VAL A 172 -2.21 21.58 -4.30
CA VAL A 172 -1.60 22.37 -3.23
C VAL A 172 -1.22 21.47 -2.04
N ALA A 173 -2.10 20.56 -1.62
CA ALA A 173 -1.85 19.62 -0.53
C ALA A 173 -0.71 18.64 -0.84
N ILE A 174 -0.59 18.19 -2.10
CA ILE A 174 0.52 17.36 -2.57
C ILE A 174 1.87 18.04 -2.37
N VAL A 175 2.01 19.29 -2.81
CA VAL A 175 3.27 20.04 -2.71
C VAL A 175 3.57 20.42 -1.26
N LYS A 176 2.58 20.94 -0.52
CA LYS A 176 2.74 21.29 0.90
C LYS A 176 3.08 20.08 1.77
N GLY A 177 2.48 18.92 1.51
CA GLY A 177 2.81 17.70 2.24
C GLY A 177 4.26 17.27 2.07
N LEU A 178 4.88 17.57 0.92
CA LEU A 178 6.30 17.29 0.69
C LEU A 178 7.19 18.23 1.52
N ASP A 179 6.86 19.53 1.57
CA ASP A 179 7.56 20.48 2.45
C ASP A 179 7.45 20.08 3.93
N MET A 180 6.25 19.70 4.38
CA MET A 180 6.01 19.20 5.74
C MET A 180 6.81 17.93 6.05
N ALA A 181 6.95 17.03 5.08
CA ALA A 181 7.75 15.82 5.22
C ALA A 181 9.24 16.13 5.42
N LEU A 182 9.80 17.03 4.60
CA LEU A 182 11.19 17.45 4.73
C LEU A 182 11.44 18.14 6.07
N ALA A 183 10.52 18.99 6.51
CA ALA A 183 10.59 19.63 7.83
C ALA A 183 10.56 18.61 8.97
N GLU A 184 9.67 17.61 8.92
CA GLU A 184 9.61 16.55 9.95
C GLU A 184 10.88 15.69 9.95
N MET A 185 11.41 15.33 8.78
CA MET A 185 12.64 14.56 8.66
C MET A 185 13.84 15.31 9.26
N LYS A 186 14.00 16.60 8.97
CA LYS A 186 15.06 17.43 9.59
C LYS A 186 14.89 17.56 11.09
N ALA A 187 13.65 17.76 11.56
CA ALA A 187 13.38 17.86 13.00
C ALA A 187 13.70 16.55 13.73
N THR A 188 13.49 15.40 13.06
CA THR A 188 13.67 14.08 13.66
C THR A 188 15.12 13.58 13.57
N TYR A 189 15.76 13.77 12.41
CA TYR A 189 17.07 13.16 12.08
C TYR A 189 18.19 14.17 11.85
N GLY A 190 17.89 15.47 11.82
CA GLY A 190 18.84 16.53 11.47
C GLY A 190 19.18 16.62 9.98
N THR A 191 18.69 15.69 9.16
CA THR A 191 18.95 15.61 7.72
C THR A 191 17.77 14.98 6.98
N VAL A 192 17.72 15.20 5.66
CA VAL A 192 16.84 14.45 4.73
C VAL A 192 17.61 13.43 3.89
N ASP A 193 18.94 13.46 3.96
CA ASP A 193 19.86 12.56 3.26
C ASP A 193 20.00 11.25 4.06
N LEU A 194 19.04 10.35 3.86
CA LEU A 194 18.91 9.06 4.53
C LEU A 194 18.57 8.00 3.49
N VAL A 195 18.98 6.75 3.74
CA VAL A 195 18.40 5.58 3.05
C VAL A 195 17.33 4.92 3.90
N TRP A 196 16.43 4.17 3.27
CA TRP A 196 15.32 3.50 3.98
C TRP A 196 15.79 2.67 5.18
N GLY A 197 16.89 1.94 5.03
CA GLY A 197 17.47 1.09 6.05
C GLY A 197 18.01 1.82 7.27
N ASP A 198 18.24 3.13 7.19
CA ASP A 198 18.64 3.94 8.36
C ASP A 198 17.49 4.07 9.35
N ILE A 199 16.24 4.09 8.84
CA ILE A 199 15.02 4.34 9.62
C ILE A 199 14.02 3.18 9.58
N HIS A 200 14.28 2.14 8.79
CA HIS A 200 13.44 0.96 8.68
C HIS A 200 14.24 -0.30 9.00
N GLN A 201 14.19 -0.69 10.27
CA GLN A 201 15.00 -1.76 10.82
C GLN A 201 14.15 -2.71 11.66
N VAL A 202 14.54 -3.98 11.68
CA VAL A 202 14.02 -4.97 12.64
C VAL A 202 15.06 -5.19 13.74
N GLY A 203 14.59 -5.15 14.98
CA GLY A 203 15.45 -5.23 16.16
C GLY A 203 15.25 -6.51 16.96
N ARG A 204 16.34 -7.15 17.41
CA ARG A 204 16.31 -8.20 18.42
C ARG A 204 17.53 -8.12 19.32
N ASN A 205 17.33 -8.15 20.64
CA ASN A 205 18.41 -8.12 21.64
C ASN A 205 19.39 -6.95 21.47
N GLY A 206 18.88 -5.75 21.17
CA GLY A 206 19.69 -4.54 20.98
C GLY A 206 20.47 -4.49 19.66
N GLN A 207 20.31 -5.47 18.78
CA GLN A 207 20.82 -5.43 17.41
C GLN A 207 19.70 -5.03 16.46
N PHE A 208 20.03 -4.20 15.48
CA PHE A 208 19.10 -3.70 14.49
C PHE A 208 19.60 -4.02 13.08
N TYR A 209 18.68 -4.45 12.22
CA TYR A 209 18.98 -4.92 10.87
C TYR A 209 18.12 -4.15 9.87
N PRO A 210 18.71 -3.48 8.87
CA PRO A 210 17.97 -2.75 7.85
C PRO A 210 17.19 -3.74 6.97
N VAL A 211 15.93 -3.44 6.71
CA VAL A 211 15.05 -4.29 5.89
C VAL A 211 14.31 -3.44 4.86
N GLY A 212 13.92 -4.08 3.76
CA GLY A 212 13.00 -3.49 2.79
C GLY A 212 11.54 -3.66 3.19
N GLY A 213 10.66 -3.18 2.32
CA GLY A 213 9.21 -3.22 2.50
C GLY A 213 8.70 -2.00 3.26
N ALA A 214 7.41 -1.72 3.12
CA ALA A 214 6.74 -0.64 3.82
C ALA A 214 5.27 -0.98 4.03
N VAL A 215 4.66 -0.31 5.01
CA VAL A 215 3.20 -0.24 5.14
C VAL A 215 2.82 1.22 4.93
N LEU A 216 2.07 1.47 3.86
CA LEU A 216 1.52 2.79 3.49
C LEU A 216 0.00 2.67 3.43
N GLY A 217 -0.72 3.69 3.92
CA GLY A 217 -2.19 3.69 4.01
C GLY A 217 -2.78 3.54 5.42
N ARG A 218 -4.08 3.81 5.55
CA ARG A 218 -4.85 3.87 6.82
C ARG A 218 -5.08 2.51 7.51
N GLY A 219 -4.02 1.76 7.78
CA GLY A 219 -4.04 0.69 8.78
C GLY A 219 -3.75 1.28 10.16
N SER A 220 -4.61 1.01 11.16
CA SER A 220 -4.40 1.41 12.57
C SER A 220 -3.16 0.78 13.22
N THR A 221 -2.47 -0.11 12.52
CA THR A 221 -1.19 -0.69 12.90
C THR A 221 -0.07 0.33 12.71
N ARG A 222 0.19 1.09 13.77
CA ARG A 222 1.43 1.84 13.95
C ARG A 222 2.61 0.85 13.92
N THR A 223 3.25 0.64 12.77
CA THR A 223 4.65 0.22 12.78
C THR A 223 5.44 1.36 13.39
N ARG A 224 5.80 1.19 14.66
CA ARG A 224 6.69 2.11 15.36
C ARG A 224 8.08 1.85 14.77
N THR A 225 8.55 2.76 13.91
CA THR A 225 9.99 2.91 13.68
C THR A 225 10.61 3.07 15.07
N LEU A 226 11.48 2.12 15.44
CA LEU A 226 12.17 2.17 16.72
C LEU A 226 13.16 3.33 16.64
N PHE A 227 12.88 4.38 17.39
CA PHE A 227 13.83 5.44 17.67
C PHE A 227 14.76 4.93 18.77
N ASN A 228 16.06 4.99 18.53
CA ASN A 228 17.04 5.03 19.61
C ASN A 228 17.10 6.46 20.16
#